data_AF-A0A1F7QMN8-F1
#
_entry.id   AF-A0A1F7QMN8-F1
#
_cell.length_a   1.000
_cell.length_b   1.000
_cell.length_c   1.000
_cell.angle_alpha   90.00
_cell.angle_beta   90.00
_cell.angle_gamma   90.00
#
_symmetry.space_group_name_H-M   'P 1'
#
loop_
_entity.id
_entity.type
_entity.pdbx_description
1 polymer ?
#
loop_
_entity_poly.entity_id
_entity_poly.type
_entity_poly.pdbx_seq_one_letter_code
_entity_poly.pdbx_strand_id
1 'polypeptide(L)'
;MAVTQKNQRGFVLISLIVILPFLILIASHYFQLATSSYNLAHKDQLHTQAQFGTDASIDYAVEQINADPDWPGTTTPIELHNDGVTKVTYEVSVTNNSTTSKTINATGYSYSPVSRSTPNSTVKIKVDLRAVTTGNFSLVTGVGGLYMSNSAKILGGDVHVNGEISMSNSAQIGLSSNPVNLSVAHQTCPNPADSSYPQLCGGGNGEPIDINNTAHIYGDVKANNQVSGSGMSDPGLTASSGVAALPLPPHDRAAQKAAIATEITGSAASCSGSQTKTWAANTKIVGNVTLSNTCQVTVLGDVWITGNLTSSNSTQIKVSDALGSTQPNIMIDGSSGATFSNSTKLVSNASGTGFQVITYRSDASCSPDCSSVTGTDLYNSRNDTTISLSNSAEGPDTIFYARWTRVQVNNSGQIGALVGQTVQLSNSGTITFGTSVPGTGETFWVIDGYRRSFE
;
A
#
# COMPACT_ATOMS: atom_id res chain seq x y z
N MET A 1 96.81 -26.82 -59.47
CA MET A 1 96.07 -25.68 -58.87
C MET A 1 95.63 -26.10 -57.48
N ALA A 2 96.16 -25.45 -56.45
CA ALA A 2 95.90 -25.78 -55.05
C ALA A 2 94.43 -25.49 -54.70
N VAL A 3 93.69 -26.51 -54.28
CA VAL A 3 92.41 -26.34 -53.58
C VAL A 3 92.75 -26.10 -52.12
N THR A 4 92.86 -24.85 -51.70
CA THR A 4 92.72 -24.50 -50.27
C THR A 4 91.25 -24.63 -49.90
N GLN A 5 90.85 -25.79 -49.37
CA GLN A 5 89.62 -25.89 -48.58
C GLN A 5 89.78 -24.99 -47.36
N LYS A 6 89.12 -23.83 -47.37
CA LYS A 6 88.89 -23.06 -46.14
C LYS A 6 88.08 -23.95 -45.20
N ASN A 7 88.64 -24.22 -44.03
CA ASN A 7 88.06 -25.02 -42.98
C ASN A 7 86.74 -24.38 -42.49
N GLN A 8 85.61 -24.73 -43.10
CA GLN A 8 84.26 -24.22 -42.76
C GLN A 8 83.64 -24.92 -41.55
N ARG A 9 84.44 -25.60 -40.70
CA ARG A 9 83.95 -26.35 -39.54
C ARG A 9 83.50 -25.50 -38.34
N GLY A 10 83.57 -24.15 -38.43
CA GLY A 10 83.17 -23.23 -37.35
C GLY A 10 82.11 -22.18 -37.69
N PHE A 11 81.75 -21.98 -38.96
CA PHE A 11 80.83 -20.89 -39.36
C PHE A 11 79.37 -21.18 -38.98
N VAL A 12 78.95 -22.44 -39.04
CA VAL A 12 77.62 -22.88 -38.60
C VAL A 12 77.42 -22.63 -37.11
N LEU A 13 78.47 -22.82 -36.30
CA LEU A 13 78.41 -22.61 -34.85
C LEU A 13 78.20 -21.13 -34.49
N ILE A 14 78.88 -20.22 -35.20
CA ILE A 14 78.76 -18.77 -34.96
C ILE A 14 77.36 -18.27 -35.34
N SER A 15 76.84 -18.66 -36.50
CA SER A 15 75.47 -18.30 -36.90
C SER A 15 74.43 -18.84 -35.93
N LEU A 16 74.63 -20.05 -35.39
CA LEU A 16 73.74 -20.65 -34.41
C LEU A 16 73.84 -19.96 -33.04
N ILE A 17 75.03 -19.57 -32.60
CA ILE A 17 75.23 -18.81 -31.35
C ILE A 17 74.60 -17.41 -31.41
N VAL A 18 74.55 -16.78 -32.59
CA VAL A 18 73.94 -15.45 -32.73
C VAL A 18 72.43 -15.55 -32.93
N ILE A 19 71.94 -16.42 -33.81
CA ILE A 19 70.50 -16.45 -34.17
C ILE A 19 69.64 -17.05 -33.06
N LEU A 20 70.13 -18.07 -32.36
CA LEU A 20 69.37 -18.81 -31.36
C LEU A 20 68.96 -17.97 -30.13
N PRO A 21 69.82 -17.10 -29.53
CA PRO A 21 69.38 -16.20 -28.46
C PRO A 21 68.37 -15.15 -28.95
N PHE A 22 68.48 -14.64 -30.18
CA PHE A 22 67.47 -13.74 -30.74
C PHE A 22 66.10 -14.42 -30.88
N LEU A 23 66.07 -15.68 -31.33
CA LEU A 23 64.83 -16.46 -31.41
C LEU A 23 64.24 -16.75 -30.01
N ILE A 24 65.07 -17.03 -29.01
CA ILE A 24 64.61 -17.22 -27.62
C ILE A 24 64.01 -15.94 -27.06
N LEU A 25 64.62 -14.77 -27.32
CA LEU A 25 64.09 -13.48 -26.86
C LEU A 25 62.71 -13.18 -27.48
N ILE A 26 62.55 -13.42 -28.78
CA ILE A 26 61.27 -13.25 -29.47
C ILE A 26 60.22 -14.21 -28.88
N ALA A 27 60.56 -15.48 -28.72
CA ALA A 27 59.64 -16.48 -28.14
C ALA A 27 59.24 -16.13 -26.70
N SER A 28 60.18 -15.67 -25.87
CA SER A 28 59.91 -15.22 -24.50
C SER A 28 58.96 -14.02 -24.47
N HIS A 29 59.12 -13.08 -25.39
CA HIS A 29 58.24 -11.91 -25.47
C HIS A 29 56.80 -12.30 -25.85
N TYR A 30 56.63 -13.17 -26.84
CA TYR A 30 55.30 -13.70 -27.20
C TYR A 30 54.67 -14.53 -26.07
N PHE A 31 55.48 -15.31 -25.33
CA PHE A 31 54.98 -16.08 -24.19
C PHE A 31 54.50 -15.17 -23.05
N GLN A 32 55.23 -14.08 -22.75
CA GLN A 32 54.80 -13.08 -21.78
C GLN A 32 53.51 -12.39 -22.20
N LEU A 33 53.39 -12.00 -23.48
CA LEU A 33 52.16 -11.40 -24.00
C LEU A 33 50.97 -12.37 -23.92
N ALA A 34 51.16 -13.64 -24.30
CA ALA A 34 50.13 -14.66 -24.21
C ALA A 34 49.66 -14.89 -22.77
N THR A 35 50.60 -14.95 -21.82
CA THR A 35 50.30 -15.11 -20.39
C THR A 35 49.55 -13.89 -19.83
N SER A 36 49.97 -12.69 -20.21
CA SER A 36 49.30 -11.45 -19.80
C SER A 36 47.88 -11.36 -20.37
N SER A 37 47.71 -11.69 -21.65
CA SER A 37 46.40 -11.72 -22.31
C SER A 37 45.46 -12.74 -21.67
N TYR A 38 45.96 -13.94 -21.39
CA TYR A 38 45.20 -14.98 -20.68
C TYR A 38 44.77 -14.53 -19.29
N ASN A 39 45.68 -13.95 -18.51
CA ASN A 39 45.36 -13.45 -17.16
C ASN A 39 44.32 -12.31 -17.19
N LEU A 40 44.39 -11.43 -18.19
CA LEU A 40 43.40 -10.38 -18.37
C LEU A 40 42.02 -10.96 -18.74
N ALA A 41 41.97 -11.84 -19.73
CA ALA A 41 40.73 -12.51 -20.13
C ALA A 41 40.09 -13.30 -18.98
N HIS A 42 40.91 -13.99 -18.18
CA HIS A 42 40.41 -14.73 -17.02
C HIS A 42 39.85 -13.80 -15.93
N LYS A 43 40.51 -12.67 -15.67
CA LYS A 43 39.99 -11.66 -14.73
C LYS A 43 38.68 -11.03 -15.22
N ASP A 44 38.58 -10.75 -16.51
CA ASP A 44 37.39 -10.20 -17.14
C ASP A 44 36.20 -11.18 -17.08
N GLN A 45 36.45 -12.46 -17.31
CA GLN A 45 35.47 -13.53 -17.13
C GLN A 45 34.95 -13.58 -15.70
N LEU A 46 35.85 -13.58 -14.71
CA LEU A 46 35.48 -13.62 -13.28
C LEU A 46 34.71 -12.35 -12.86
N HIS A 47 35.06 -11.19 -13.42
CA HIS A 47 34.33 -9.95 -13.17
C HIS A 47 32.91 -10.01 -13.76
N THR A 48 32.77 -10.52 -14.99
CA THR A 48 31.45 -10.71 -15.63
C THR A 48 30.56 -11.67 -14.84
N GLN A 49 31.14 -12.74 -14.29
CA GLN A 49 30.41 -13.66 -13.42
C GLN A 49 29.96 -13.02 -12.10
N ALA A 50 30.80 -12.19 -11.48
CA ALA A 50 30.42 -11.43 -10.29
C ALA A 50 29.31 -10.40 -10.60
N GLN A 51 29.31 -9.80 -11.80
CA GLN A 51 28.25 -8.94 -12.28
C GLN A 51 26.92 -9.70 -12.37
N PHE A 52 26.88 -10.89 -12.97
CA PHE A 52 25.66 -11.71 -13.01
C PHE A 52 25.15 -12.10 -11.61
N GLY A 53 26.06 -12.40 -10.68
CA GLY A 53 25.71 -12.60 -9.28
C GLY A 53 25.02 -11.38 -8.67
N THR A 54 25.52 -10.19 -8.98
CA THR A 54 24.95 -8.92 -8.50
C THR A 54 23.57 -8.67 -9.10
N ASP A 55 23.40 -8.84 -10.41
CA ASP A 55 22.13 -8.59 -11.11
C ASP A 55 21.04 -9.56 -10.62
N ALA A 56 21.35 -10.85 -10.48
CA ALA A 56 20.42 -11.84 -9.95
C ALA A 56 19.99 -11.54 -8.50
N SER A 57 20.90 -11.02 -7.69
CA SER A 57 20.60 -10.64 -6.31
C SER A 57 19.66 -9.44 -6.21
N ILE A 58 19.73 -8.51 -7.17
CA ILE A 58 18.84 -7.34 -7.26
C ILE A 58 17.42 -7.80 -7.59
N ASP A 59 17.27 -8.67 -8.58
CA ASP A 59 15.96 -9.21 -8.97
C ASP A 59 15.31 -9.96 -7.81
N TYR A 60 16.08 -10.84 -7.15
CA TYR A 60 15.63 -11.57 -5.97
C TYR A 60 15.23 -10.63 -4.82
N ALA A 61 16.03 -9.59 -4.57
CA ALA A 61 15.75 -8.62 -3.52
C ALA A 61 14.45 -7.85 -3.78
N VAL A 62 14.20 -7.42 -5.02
CA VAL A 62 12.95 -6.74 -5.39
C VAL A 62 11.74 -7.66 -5.19
N GLU A 63 11.86 -8.94 -5.55
CA GLU A 63 10.80 -9.93 -5.30
C GLU A 63 10.53 -10.10 -3.80
N GLN A 64 11.57 -10.30 -2.98
CA GLN A 64 11.42 -10.49 -1.53
C GLN A 64 10.84 -9.25 -0.85
N ILE A 65 11.29 -8.05 -1.22
CA ILE A 65 10.79 -6.78 -0.64
C ILE A 65 9.31 -6.55 -1.02
N ASN A 66 8.87 -7.02 -2.19
CA ASN A 66 7.47 -6.93 -2.59
C ASN A 66 6.57 -7.96 -1.89
N ALA A 67 7.13 -9.07 -1.40
CA ALA A 67 6.42 -10.06 -0.58
C ALA A 67 6.41 -9.69 0.92
N ASP A 68 7.53 -9.17 1.43
CA ASP A 68 7.73 -8.70 2.81
C ASP A 68 8.44 -7.33 2.79
N PRO A 69 7.74 -6.22 3.03
CA PRO A 69 8.32 -4.88 3.02
C PRO A 69 9.46 -4.67 4.03
N ASP A 70 9.53 -5.49 5.09
CA ASP A 70 10.54 -5.39 6.15
C ASP A 70 11.71 -6.36 5.95
N TRP A 71 11.79 -7.04 4.80
CA TRP A 71 12.89 -7.95 4.48
C TRP A 71 14.26 -7.25 4.54
N PRO A 72 15.16 -7.66 5.44
CA PRO A 72 16.41 -6.93 5.70
C PRO A 72 17.54 -7.24 4.70
N GLY A 73 17.38 -8.28 3.88
CA GLY A 73 18.44 -8.83 3.04
C GLY A 73 18.82 -10.27 3.40
N THR A 74 19.92 -10.74 2.81
CA THR A 74 20.51 -12.05 3.10
C THR A 74 21.49 -11.95 4.27
N THR A 75 21.44 -12.90 5.20
CA THR A 75 22.38 -12.92 6.35
C THR A 75 23.75 -13.50 6.01
N THR A 76 23.82 -14.36 4.99
CA THR A 76 25.07 -14.95 4.48
C THR A 76 25.07 -14.97 2.96
N PRO A 77 26.24 -14.98 2.30
CA PRO A 77 26.32 -15.13 0.85
C PRO A 77 25.61 -16.40 0.37
N ILE A 78 24.74 -16.26 -0.62
CA ILE A 78 23.99 -17.34 -1.25
C ILE A 78 24.74 -17.79 -2.50
N GLU A 79 24.87 -19.10 -2.69
CA GLU A 79 25.47 -19.66 -3.90
C GLU A 79 24.47 -19.57 -5.07
N LEU A 80 24.85 -18.84 -6.12
CA LEU A 80 24.08 -18.77 -7.36
C LEU A 80 24.48 -19.89 -8.32
N HIS A 81 25.78 -20.17 -8.41
CA HIS A 81 26.33 -21.12 -9.37
C HIS A 81 27.66 -21.72 -8.92
N ASN A 82 27.87 -23.00 -9.21
CA ASN A 82 29.09 -23.74 -8.95
C ASN A 82 29.28 -24.85 -10.00
N ASP A 83 30.31 -24.73 -10.85
CA ASP A 83 30.63 -25.71 -11.91
C ASP A 83 31.77 -26.68 -11.52
N GLY A 84 32.23 -26.64 -10.27
CA GLY A 84 33.37 -27.40 -9.76
C GLY A 84 34.74 -26.77 -10.03
N VAL A 85 34.82 -25.74 -10.88
CA VAL A 85 36.04 -24.95 -11.15
C VAL A 85 35.90 -23.53 -10.61
N THR A 86 34.75 -22.91 -10.85
CA THR A 86 34.39 -21.55 -10.46
C THR A 86 33.08 -21.54 -9.69
N LYS A 87 33.02 -20.70 -8.65
CA LYS A 87 31.82 -20.49 -7.83
C LYS A 87 31.43 -19.02 -7.87
N VAL A 88 30.13 -18.75 -7.96
CA VAL A 88 29.54 -17.40 -7.88
C VAL A 88 28.58 -17.36 -6.71
N THR A 89 28.77 -16.38 -5.82
CA THR A 89 27.86 -16.13 -4.70
C THR A 89 27.43 -14.67 -4.71
N TYR A 90 26.32 -14.36 -4.06
CA TYR A 90 25.87 -12.99 -3.87
C TYR A 90 25.39 -12.74 -2.44
N GLU A 91 25.35 -11.48 -2.04
CA GLU A 91 24.71 -11.04 -0.82
C GLU A 91 23.96 -9.72 -1.06
N VAL A 92 22.90 -9.53 -0.31
CA VAL A 92 22.05 -8.34 -0.37
C VAL A 92 21.82 -7.80 1.03
N SER A 93 21.85 -6.47 1.17
CA SER A 93 21.28 -5.78 2.33
C SER A 93 20.37 -4.64 1.90
N VAL A 94 19.29 -4.43 2.65
CA VAL A 94 18.30 -3.38 2.36
C VAL A 94 18.38 -2.29 3.41
N THR A 95 18.38 -1.03 2.98
CA THR A 95 18.34 0.14 3.84
C THR A 95 17.04 0.90 3.62
N ASN A 96 16.30 1.16 4.70
CA ASN A 96 15.10 1.98 4.68
C ASN A 96 15.50 3.47 4.79
N ASN A 97 15.35 4.22 3.70
CA ASN A 97 15.70 5.66 3.69
C ASN A 97 14.53 6.53 4.15
N SER A 98 13.31 6.18 3.75
CA SER A 98 12.06 6.83 4.12
C SER A 98 10.86 5.87 3.95
N THR A 99 9.64 6.35 4.19
CA THR A 99 8.40 5.61 3.91
C THR A 99 8.14 5.39 2.41
N THR A 100 8.83 6.11 1.52
CA THR A 100 8.63 6.04 0.06
C THR A 100 9.90 5.66 -0.72
N SER A 101 11.02 5.44 -0.03
CA SER A 101 12.31 5.12 -0.63
C SER A 101 13.10 4.09 0.19
N LYS A 102 13.66 3.10 -0.51
CA LYS A 102 14.62 2.10 0.01
C LYS A 102 15.85 2.05 -0.89
N THR A 103 16.97 1.57 -0.35
CA THR A 103 18.17 1.26 -1.14
C THR A 103 18.55 -0.20 -0.93
N ILE A 104 18.71 -0.94 -2.03
CA ILE A 104 19.32 -2.28 -2.06
C ILE A 104 20.83 -2.09 -2.24
N ASN A 105 21.64 -2.71 -1.39
CA ASN A 105 23.07 -2.89 -1.60
C ASN A 105 23.31 -4.36 -1.99
N ALA A 106 23.62 -4.58 -3.26
CA ALA A 106 23.86 -5.89 -3.84
C ALA A 106 25.37 -6.08 -4.09
N THR A 107 25.91 -7.22 -3.66
CA THR A 107 27.31 -7.58 -3.89
C THR A 107 27.42 -8.98 -4.47
N GLY A 108 28.05 -9.10 -5.64
CA GLY A 108 28.38 -10.38 -6.26
C GLY A 108 29.86 -10.72 -6.14
N TYR A 109 30.15 -12.01 -5.94
CA TYR A 109 31.49 -12.56 -5.73
C TYR A 109 31.76 -13.71 -6.69
N SER A 110 32.96 -13.76 -7.27
CA SER A 110 33.43 -14.91 -8.06
C SER A 110 34.72 -15.50 -7.49
N TYR A 111 34.82 -16.83 -7.49
CA TYR A 111 35.94 -17.59 -6.90
C TYR A 111 36.46 -18.61 -7.90
N SER A 112 37.76 -18.58 -8.18
CA SER A 112 38.44 -19.63 -8.96
C SER A 112 39.81 -19.92 -8.37
N PRO A 113 40.09 -21.12 -7.80
CA PRO A 113 39.22 -22.29 -7.75
C PRO A 113 38.09 -22.16 -6.70
N VAL A 114 37.06 -23.01 -6.80
CA VAL A 114 35.87 -23.04 -5.89
C VAL A 114 36.19 -23.09 -4.40
N SER A 115 37.33 -23.69 -4.02
CA SER A 115 37.77 -23.87 -2.63
C SER A 115 38.34 -22.60 -2.01
N ARG A 116 38.52 -21.53 -2.79
CA ARG A 116 39.08 -20.27 -2.30
C ARG A 116 38.07 -19.55 -1.41
N SER A 117 38.53 -19.03 -0.27
CA SER A 117 37.72 -18.25 0.67
C SER A 117 37.66 -16.76 0.34
N THR A 118 38.66 -16.23 -0.38
CA THR A 118 38.71 -14.84 -0.84
C THR A 118 38.27 -14.73 -2.30
N PRO A 119 37.32 -13.84 -2.64
CA PRO A 119 36.86 -13.68 -4.01
C PRO A 119 37.98 -13.16 -4.92
N ASN A 120 37.98 -13.62 -6.16
CA ASN A 120 38.84 -13.13 -7.23
C ASN A 120 38.32 -11.81 -7.83
N SER A 121 37.00 -11.66 -7.88
CA SER A 121 36.34 -10.43 -8.30
C SER A 121 35.13 -10.17 -7.42
N THR A 122 34.89 -8.88 -7.16
CA THR A 122 33.77 -8.38 -6.37
C THR A 122 33.13 -7.23 -7.13
N VAL A 123 31.81 -7.29 -7.32
CA VAL A 123 31.03 -6.23 -7.94
C VAL A 123 29.99 -5.76 -6.94
N LYS A 124 29.90 -4.44 -6.73
CA LYS A 124 28.93 -3.81 -5.81
C LYS A 124 28.04 -2.82 -6.55
N ILE A 125 26.74 -3.01 -6.45
CA ILE A 125 25.72 -2.14 -7.06
C ILE A 125 24.76 -1.70 -5.98
N LYS A 126 24.43 -0.41 -5.96
CA LYS A 126 23.33 0.12 -5.16
C LYS A 126 22.15 0.40 -6.10
N VAL A 127 20.97 -0.02 -5.68
CA VAL A 127 19.73 0.20 -6.42
C VAL A 127 18.78 0.97 -5.53
N ASP A 128 18.32 2.11 -6.01
CA ASP A 128 17.35 2.92 -5.30
C ASP A 128 15.95 2.49 -5.74
N LEU A 129 15.11 2.21 -4.75
CA LEU A 129 13.73 1.79 -4.92
C LEU A 129 12.80 2.94 -4.58
N ARG A 130 11.71 3.00 -5.33
CA ARG A 130 10.59 3.92 -5.15
C ARG A 130 9.34 3.12 -4.83
N ALA A 131 8.59 3.60 -3.85
CA ALA A 131 7.25 3.11 -3.59
C ALA A 131 6.28 3.53 -4.73
N VAL A 132 5.54 2.55 -5.24
CA VAL A 132 4.36 2.73 -6.09
C VAL A 132 3.21 2.07 -5.35
N THR A 133 2.34 2.87 -4.77
CA THR A 133 1.11 2.38 -4.17
C THR A 133 0.11 2.14 -5.29
N THR A 134 -0.32 0.90 -5.49
CA THR A 134 -1.45 0.60 -6.39
C THR A 134 -2.73 0.59 -5.59
N GLY A 135 -3.79 1.13 -6.20
CA GLY A 135 -5.16 1.03 -5.71
C GLY A 135 -5.38 1.81 -4.41
N ASN A 136 -5.84 3.04 -4.52
CA ASN A 136 -6.62 3.60 -3.43
C ASN A 136 -7.87 2.71 -3.30
N PHE A 137 -8.04 2.03 -2.17
CA PHE A 137 -9.27 1.26 -1.92
C PHE A 137 -10.47 2.20 -1.94
N SER A 138 -11.60 1.74 -2.44
CA SER A 138 -12.84 2.50 -2.37
C SER A 138 -13.54 2.31 -1.02
N LEU A 139 -13.32 1.16 -0.40
CA LEU A 139 -13.83 0.82 0.92
C LEU A 139 -12.73 0.18 1.75
N VAL A 140 -12.46 0.77 2.92
CA VAL A 140 -11.54 0.22 3.91
C VAL A 140 -12.28 0.08 5.23
N THR A 141 -12.33 -1.13 5.76
CA THR A 141 -12.89 -1.36 7.10
C THR A 141 -11.82 -1.74 8.10
N GLY A 142 -12.00 -1.27 9.33
CA GLY A 142 -11.25 -1.73 10.49
C GLY A 142 -11.71 -3.12 10.93
N VAL A 143 -11.39 -3.48 12.16
CA VAL A 143 -11.61 -4.84 12.67
C VAL A 143 -13.08 -5.14 12.97
N GLY A 144 -13.96 -4.15 12.84
CA GLY A 144 -15.41 -4.33 12.95
C GLY A 144 -16.03 -4.98 11.71
N GLY A 145 -15.44 -4.77 10.53
CA GLY A 145 -15.80 -5.49 9.31
C GLY A 145 -16.83 -4.80 8.39
N LEU A 146 -17.31 -5.54 7.40
CA LEU A 146 -18.27 -5.10 6.38
C LEU A 146 -19.57 -5.91 6.46
N TYR A 147 -20.69 -5.23 6.65
CA TYR A 147 -22.01 -5.84 6.72
C TYR A 147 -22.88 -5.37 5.56
N MET A 148 -23.41 -6.30 4.77
CA MET A 148 -24.27 -5.99 3.63
C MET A 148 -25.58 -6.79 3.68
N SER A 149 -26.70 -6.12 3.48
CA SER A 149 -28.02 -6.76 3.48
C SER A 149 -28.97 -6.24 2.39
N ASN A 150 -29.99 -7.04 2.09
CA ASN A 150 -31.03 -6.74 1.10
C ASN A 150 -30.45 -6.58 -0.31
N SER A 151 -30.62 -5.43 -0.94
CA SER A 151 -30.19 -5.17 -2.33
C SER A 151 -28.96 -4.29 -2.41
N ALA A 152 -28.14 -4.25 -1.35
CA ALA A 152 -26.97 -3.38 -1.27
C ALA A 152 -25.90 -3.82 -2.28
N LYS A 153 -25.30 -2.87 -3.00
CA LYS A 153 -24.30 -3.16 -4.04
C LYS A 153 -23.06 -2.30 -3.94
N ILE A 154 -21.90 -2.92 -4.11
CA ILE A 154 -20.62 -2.26 -4.35
C ILE A 154 -20.24 -2.51 -5.82
N LEU A 155 -20.26 -1.49 -6.67
CA LEU A 155 -20.15 -1.66 -8.13
C LEU A 155 -18.76 -1.33 -8.71
N GLY A 156 -17.80 -0.94 -7.88
CA GLY A 156 -16.44 -0.64 -8.33
C GLY A 156 -15.49 -0.30 -7.19
N GLY A 157 -14.21 -0.21 -7.53
CA GLY A 157 -13.12 0.06 -6.60
C GLY A 157 -12.78 -1.11 -5.68
N ASP A 158 -11.49 -1.28 -5.40
CA ASP A 158 -11.03 -2.39 -4.56
C ASP A 158 -11.54 -2.23 -3.12
N VAL A 159 -11.74 -3.36 -2.45
CA VAL A 159 -12.26 -3.42 -1.09
C VAL A 159 -11.26 -4.10 -0.16
N HIS A 160 -10.95 -3.45 0.96
CA HIS A 160 -10.13 -4.02 2.03
C HIS A 160 -10.91 -4.11 3.33
N VAL A 161 -10.90 -5.27 3.96
CA VAL A 161 -11.60 -5.54 5.22
C VAL A 161 -10.64 -6.13 6.22
N ASN A 162 -10.31 -5.38 7.28
CA ASN A 162 -9.49 -5.93 8.36
C ASN A 162 -10.27 -6.96 9.18
N GLY A 163 -11.58 -6.75 9.35
CA GLY A 163 -12.44 -7.59 10.17
C GLY A 163 -13.11 -8.76 9.44
N GLU A 164 -14.40 -8.94 9.70
CA GLU A 164 -15.27 -9.94 9.09
C GLU A 164 -16.18 -9.34 8.01
N ILE A 165 -16.76 -10.17 7.15
CA ILE A 165 -17.74 -9.81 6.14
C ILE A 165 -18.99 -10.64 6.37
N SER A 166 -20.15 -9.99 6.48
CA SER A 166 -21.44 -10.67 6.52
C SER A 166 -22.35 -10.12 5.44
N MET A 167 -22.77 -10.99 4.52
CA MET A 167 -23.65 -10.66 3.40
C MET A 167 -24.93 -11.48 3.45
N SER A 168 -26.06 -10.86 3.15
CA SER A 168 -27.37 -11.53 3.16
C SER A 168 -28.31 -11.05 2.05
N ASN A 169 -29.33 -11.86 1.78
CA ASN A 169 -30.38 -11.61 0.77
C ASN A 169 -29.82 -11.53 -0.64
N SER A 170 -29.83 -10.36 -1.28
CA SER A 170 -29.36 -10.17 -2.67
C SER A 170 -28.23 -9.15 -2.73
N ALA A 171 -27.45 -9.01 -1.64
CA ALA A 171 -26.34 -8.09 -1.56
C ALA A 171 -25.20 -8.52 -2.51
N GLN A 172 -24.52 -7.56 -3.14
CA GLN A 172 -23.51 -7.85 -4.17
C GLN A 172 -22.24 -7.01 -3.99
N ILE A 173 -21.08 -7.66 -4.11
CA ILE A 173 -19.78 -6.99 -4.30
C ILE A 173 -19.32 -7.29 -5.72
N GLY A 174 -19.06 -6.26 -6.51
CA GLY A 174 -18.77 -6.40 -7.93
C GLY A 174 -19.96 -6.84 -8.76
N LEU A 175 -19.72 -7.01 -10.05
CA LEU A 175 -20.63 -7.59 -11.03
C LEU A 175 -19.87 -8.60 -11.89
N SER A 176 -20.56 -9.54 -12.53
CA SER A 176 -19.92 -10.44 -13.51
C SER A 176 -19.26 -9.69 -14.67
N SER A 177 -19.75 -8.50 -15.01
CA SER A 177 -19.16 -7.62 -16.03
C SER A 177 -18.11 -6.65 -15.49
N ASN A 178 -18.01 -6.49 -14.17
CA ASN A 178 -17.05 -5.61 -13.50
C ASN A 178 -16.68 -6.21 -12.13
N PRO A 179 -15.80 -7.23 -12.11
CA PRO A 179 -15.36 -7.83 -10.86
C PRO A 179 -14.57 -6.84 -10.00
N VAL A 180 -14.59 -7.04 -8.68
CA VAL A 180 -13.91 -6.19 -7.68
C VAL A 180 -12.95 -7.04 -6.87
N ASN A 181 -11.71 -6.56 -6.67
CA ASN A 181 -10.77 -7.25 -5.80
C ASN A 181 -11.15 -7.00 -4.34
N LEU A 182 -11.18 -8.09 -3.58
CA LEU A 182 -11.53 -8.10 -2.16
C LEU A 182 -10.41 -8.73 -1.35
N SER A 183 -9.91 -8.02 -0.34
CA SER A 183 -8.91 -8.51 0.60
C SER A 183 -9.45 -8.52 2.03
N VAL A 184 -9.33 -9.63 2.73
CA VAL A 184 -9.87 -9.85 4.09
C VAL A 184 -8.78 -10.37 5.04
N ALA A 185 -8.41 -9.56 6.03
CA ALA A 185 -7.31 -9.88 6.95
C ALA A 185 -7.70 -10.79 8.11
N HIS A 186 -8.98 -10.81 8.52
CA HIS A 186 -9.51 -11.59 9.65
C HIS A 186 -8.85 -11.25 11.00
N GLN A 187 -8.95 -9.98 11.40
CA GLN A 187 -8.39 -9.44 12.64
C GLN A 187 -9.46 -9.21 13.73
N THR A 188 -10.42 -10.13 13.85
CA THR A 188 -11.57 -10.03 14.79
C THR A 188 -11.36 -10.76 16.11
N CYS A 189 -10.14 -11.22 16.43
CA CYS A 189 -9.87 -12.04 17.60
C CYS A 189 -9.26 -11.26 18.78
N PRO A 190 -9.49 -11.72 20.03
CA PRO A 190 -10.40 -12.80 20.42
C PRO A 190 -11.89 -12.37 20.37
N ASN A 191 -12.78 -13.36 20.26
CA ASN A 191 -14.24 -13.18 20.34
C ASN A 191 -14.81 -14.26 21.29
N PRO A 192 -15.28 -13.92 22.52
CA PRO A 192 -15.53 -12.57 23.04
C PRO A 192 -14.25 -11.76 23.27
N ALA A 193 -14.33 -10.44 23.09
CA ALA A 193 -13.18 -9.54 23.17
C ALA A 193 -12.70 -9.31 24.60
N ASP A 194 -11.38 -9.29 24.77
CA ASP A 194 -10.68 -8.91 26.00
C ASP A 194 -9.65 -7.79 25.71
N SER A 195 -8.69 -7.58 26.61
CA SER A 195 -7.66 -6.55 26.45
C SER A 195 -6.69 -6.77 25.28
N SER A 196 -6.58 -7.97 24.72
CA SER A 196 -5.68 -8.24 23.59
C SER A 196 -6.31 -7.92 22.23
N TYR A 197 -7.63 -7.68 22.18
CA TYR A 197 -8.32 -7.33 20.94
C TYR A 197 -7.80 -6.00 20.36
N PRO A 198 -7.57 -5.87 19.03
CA PRO A 198 -7.73 -6.89 18.01
C PRO A 198 -6.42 -7.57 17.60
N GLN A 199 -6.49 -8.87 17.29
CA GLN A 199 -5.40 -9.70 16.79
C GLN A 199 -5.86 -10.48 15.55
N LEU A 200 -4.90 -10.85 14.69
CA LEU A 200 -5.16 -11.76 13.59
C LEU A 200 -5.65 -13.09 14.16
N CYS A 201 -6.75 -13.60 13.60
CA CYS A 201 -7.33 -14.85 14.02
C CYS A 201 -6.47 -16.04 13.56
N GLY A 202 -6.25 -17.00 14.48
CA GLY A 202 -5.62 -18.27 14.15
C GLY A 202 -6.58 -19.24 13.47
N GLY A 203 -6.07 -20.37 12.96
CA GLY A 203 -6.90 -21.46 12.44
C GLY A 203 -7.87 -21.99 13.51
N GLY A 204 -9.14 -22.16 13.14
CA GLY A 204 -10.20 -22.66 14.04
C GLY A 204 -11.09 -21.57 14.66
N ASN A 205 -10.82 -20.28 14.42
CA ASN A 205 -11.66 -19.17 14.89
C ASN A 205 -12.82 -18.81 13.94
N GLY A 206 -13.29 -19.78 13.14
CA GLY A 206 -14.32 -19.57 12.13
C GLY A 206 -13.77 -18.98 10.82
N GLU A 207 -14.69 -18.74 9.89
CA GLU A 207 -14.44 -18.12 8.59
C GLU A 207 -14.83 -16.64 8.66
N PRO A 208 -14.01 -15.70 8.15
CA PRO A 208 -14.32 -14.28 8.21
C PRO A 208 -15.43 -13.85 7.26
N ILE A 209 -15.73 -14.61 6.20
CA ILE A 209 -16.73 -14.24 5.20
C ILE A 209 -17.92 -15.19 5.30
N ASP A 210 -19.07 -14.63 5.70
CA ASP A 210 -20.36 -15.31 5.73
C ASP A 210 -21.29 -14.75 4.65
N ILE A 211 -21.74 -15.62 3.74
CA ILE A 211 -22.63 -15.28 2.61
C ILE A 211 -23.91 -16.12 2.73
N ASN A 212 -25.03 -15.44 2.98
CA ASN A 212 -26.33 -16.05 3.13
C ASN A 212 -27.28 -15.73 1.95
N ASN A 213 -28.21 -16.64 1.67
CA ASN A 213 -29.23 -16.54 0.60
C ASN A 213 -28.62 -16.42 -0.81
N THR A 214 -28.99 -15.37 -1.54
CA THR A 214 -28.56 -15.12 -2.94
C THR A 214 -27.49 -14.03 -3.03
N ALA A 215 -26.86 -13.67 -1.90
CA ALA A 215 -25.78 -12.69 -1.88
C ALA A 215 -24.57 -13.25 -2.62
N HIS A 216 -23.78 -12.36 -3.23
CA HIS A 216 -22.73 -12.80 -4.14
C HIS A 216 -21.55 -11.83 -4.22
N ILE A 217 -20.33 -12.36 -4.34
CA ILE A 217 -19.10 -11.60 -4.60
C ILE A 217 -18.57 -11.98 -5.98
N TYR A 218 -18.35 -10.98 -6.83
CA TYR A 218 -17.76 -11.13 -8.16
C TYR A 218 -16.36 -10.52 -8.15
N GLY A 219 -15.33 -11.35 -8.25
CA GLY A 219 -13.93 -10.93 -8.29
C GLY A 219 -12.96 -11.84 -7.53
N ASP A 220 -11.72 -11.37 -7.39
CA ASP A 220 -10.67 -12.06 -6.64
C ASP A 220 -10.86 -11.80 -5.16
N VAL A 221 -11.04 -12.87 -4.38
CA VAL A 221 -11.22 -12.80 -2.94
C VAL A 221 -10.00 -13.40 -2.27
N LYS A 222 -9.14 -12.55 -1.70
CA LYS A 222 -8.04 -12.97 -0.84
C LYS A 222 -8.51 -12.90 0.61
N ALA A 223 -8.57 -14.02 1.32
CA ALA A 223 -9.05 -14.04 2.69
C ALA A 223 -8.27 -15.02 3.60
N ASN A 224 -7.85 -14.54 4.76
CA ASN A 224 -7.23 -15.39 5.78
C ASN A 224 -8.27 -16.30 6.44
N ASN A 225 -7.91 -17.58 6.64
CA ASN A 225 -8.76 -18.60 7.30
C ASN A 225 -10.11 -18.90 6.63
N GLN A 226 -10.41 -18.31 5.46
CA GLN A 226 -11.54 -18.71 4.64
C GLN A 226 -11.23 -20.02 3.92
N VAL A 227 -12.14 -20.98 3.99
CA VAL A 227 -12.07 -22.27 3.28
C VAL A 227 -13.19 -22.44 2.25
N SER A 228 -14.36 -21.87 2.50
CA SER A 228 -15.53 -21.90 1.64
C SER A 228 -15.56 -20.71 0.69
N GLY A 229 -15.52 -20.98 -0.61
CA GLY A 229 -15.75 -19.98 -1.66
C GLY A 229 -17.21 -19.87 -2.12
N SER A 230 -18.16 -20.42 -1.37
CA SER A 230 -19.58 -20.41 -1.79
C SER A 230 -20.10 -18.98 -1.89
N GLY A 231 -20.76 -18.65 -3.01
CA GLY A 231 -21.22 -17.29 -3.30
C GLY A 231 -20.13 -16.35 -3.81
N MET A 232 -18.95 -16.85 -4.16
CA MET A 232 -17.85 -16.09 -4.77
C MET A 232 -17.60 -16.62 -6.20
N SER A 233 -17.48 -15.74 -7.20
CA SER A 233 -17.17 -16.11 -8.59
C SER A 233 -16.01 -15.29 -9.17
N ASP A 234 -15.25 -15.95 -10.06
CA ASP A 234 -14.23 -15.46 -10.99
C ASP A 234 -13.39 -14.23 -10.59
N PRO A 235 -12.09 -14.41 -10.27
CA PRO A 235 -11.38 -15.68 -10.08
C PRO A 235 -11.81 -16.46 -8.82
N GLY A 236 -12.63 -15.88 -7.93
CA GLY A 236 -13.16 -16.55 -6.75
C GLY A 236 -12.20 -16.50 -5.55
N LEU A 237 -12.24 -17.51 -4.68
CA LEU A 237 -11.50 -17.50 -3.42
C LEU A 237 -10.03 -17.95 -3.58
N THR A 238 -9.11 -17.06 -3.20
CA THR A 238 -7.70 -17.35 -2.87
C THR A 238 -7.56 -17.49 -1.35
N ALA A 239 -7.80 -18.71 -0.86
CA ALA A 239 -7.81 -19.04 0.57
C ALA A 239 -6.44 -18.88 1.25
N SER A 240 -6.44 -18.40 2.50
CA SER A 240 -5.24 -18.30 3.36
C SER A 240 -4.08 -17.55 2.70
N SER A 241 -4.39 -16.45 2.03
CA SER A 241 -3.49 -15.66 1.18
C SER A 241 -2.51 -14.77 1.96
N GLY A 242 -2.52 -14.80 3.29
CA GLY A 242 -1.61 -14.00 4.12
C GLY A 242 -1.92 -12.50 4.08
N VAL A 243 -3.20 -12.14 3.89
CA VAL A 243 -3.63 -10.73 3.83
C VAL A 243 -3.28 -10.03 5.14
N ALA A 244 -2.40 -9.03 5.07
CA ALA A 244 -2.08 -8.21 6.23
C ALA A 244 -3.21 -7.21 6.52
N ALA A 245 -3.46 -6.94 7.80
CA ALA A 245 -4.37 -5.87 8.20
C ALA A 245 -3.74 -4.51 7.86
N LEU A 246 -4.50 -3.62 7.22
CA LEU A 246 -4.03 -2.29 6.87
C LEU A 246 -4.42 -1.26 7.93
N PRO A 247 -3.53 -0.32 8.30
CA PRO A 247 -3.93 0.79 9.14
C PRO A 247 -5.01 1.62 8.42
N LEU A 248 -6.00 2.09 9.18
CA LEU A 248 -6.93 3.08 8.65
C LEU A 248 -6.17 4.37 8.28
N PRO A 249 -6.61 5.12 7.25
CA PRO A 249 -5.96 6.33 6.78
C PRO A 249 -5.61 7.28 7.93
N PRO A 250 -4.39 7.82 7.95
CA PRO A 250 -4.01 8.80 8.96
C PRO A 250 -4.78 10.11 8.75
N HIS A 251 -5.11 10.77 9.85
CA HIS A 251 -5.57 12.16 9.86
C HIS A 251 -5.01 12.84 11.10
N ASP A 252 -4.37 14.00 10.92
CA ASP A 252 -3.77 14.74 12.03
C ASP A 252 -4.81 15.63 12.72
N ARG A 253 -5.50 15.02 13.70
CA ARG A 253 -6.48 15.71 14.54
C ARG A 253 -5.87 16.86 15.34
N ALA A 254 -4.63 16.70 15.83
CA ALA A 254 -3.99 17.72 16.65
C ALA A 254 -3.63 18.95 15.81
N ALA A 255 -3.12 18.75 14.59
CA ALA A 255 -2.86 19.83 13.65
C ALA A 255 -4.15 20.57 13.26
N GLN A 256 -5.25 19.86 12.98
CA GLN A 256 -6.52 20.52 12.66
C GLN A 256 -7.04 21.36 13.83
N LYS A 257 -6.94 20.87 15.08
CA LYS A 257 -7.28 21.65 16.28
C LYS A 257 -6.39 22.88 16.47
N ALA A 258 -5.09 22.75 16.18
CA ALA A 258 -4.14 23.86 16.29
C ALA A 258 -4.32 24.91 15.18
N ALA A 259 -4.83 24.52 14.02
CA ALA A 259 -5.05 25.40 12.87
C ALA A 259 -6.28 26.31 12.99
N ILE A 260 -7.17 26.08 13.98
CA ILE A 260 -8.41 26.85 14.16
C ILE A 260 -8.13 28.34 14.22
N ALA A 261 -8.80 29.08 13.33
CA ALA A 261 -8.67 30.53 13.21
C ALA A 261 -9.95 31.28 13.60
N THR A 262 -11.11 30.60 13.57
CA THR A 262 -12.41 31.23 13.83
C THR A 262 -13.27 30.29 14.68
N GLU A 263 -14.01 30.83 15.64
CA GLU A 263 -14.98 30.08 16.45
C GLU A 263 -16.37 30.69 16.29
N ILE A 264 -17.37 29.84 16.02
CA ILE A 264 -18.80 30.21 15.92
C ILE A 264 -19.66 29.22 16.69
N THR A 265 -20.90 29.59 17.00
CA THR A 265 -21.86 28.67 17.62
C THR A 265 -22.53 27.76 16.59
N GLY A 266 -23.00 26.60 17.03
CA GLY A 266 -23.79 25.68 16.21
C GLY A 266 -25.05 26.34 15.63
N SER A 267 -25.69 27.25 16.38
CA SER A 267 -26.82 28.05 15.91
C SER A 267 -26.45 29.02 14.78
N ALA A 268 -25.25 29.61 14.82
CA ALA A 268 -24.77 30.51 13.76
C ALA A 268 -24.42 29.75 12.47
N ALA A 269 -23.91 28.53 12.62
CA ALA A 269 -23.57 27.62 11.53
C ALA A 269 -24.77 26.93 10.89
N SER A 270 -25.84 26.72 11.66
CA SER A 270 -27.09 26.07 11.24
C SER A 270 -27.89 26.94 10.27
N CYS A 271 -28.73 26.29 9.46
CA CYS A 271 -29.61 26.98 8.53
C CYS A 271 -30.81 26.11 8.11
N SER A 272 -31.84 26.78 7.59
CA SER A 272 -33.03 26.11 7.07
C SER A 272 -33.67 26.84 5.89
N GLY A 273 -34.50 26.14 5.14
CA GLY A 273 -35.24 26.72 4.01
C GLY A 273 -34.31 27.06 2.86
N SER A 274 -34.45 28.23 2.22
CA SER A 274 -33.59 28.65 1.12
C SER A 274 -32.39 29.50 1.58
N GLN A 275 -32.01 29.39 2.86
CA GLN A 275 -30.86 30.12 3.40
C GLN A 275 -29.55 29.63 2.78
N THR A 276 -28.58 30.54 2.73
CA THR A 276 -27.20 30.23 2.39
C THR A 276 -26.29 30.57 3.56
N LYS A 277 -25.30 29.71 3.81
CA LYS A 277 -24.28 29.90 4.84
C LYS A 277 -22.90 29.64 4.27
N THR A 278 -21.92 30.29 4.88
CA THR A 278 -20.52 30.08 4.54
C THR A 278 -19.78 29.71 5.81
N TRP A 279 -19.09 28.57 5.79
CA TRP A 279 -18.14 28.19 6.82
C TRP A 279 -16.74 28.54 6.33
N ALA A 280 -16.09 29.48 7.00
CA ALA A 280 -14.73 29.90 6.67
C ALA A 280 -13.75 28.73 6.91
N ALA A 281 -12.57 28.80 6.28
CA ALA A 281 -11.50 27.85 6.55
C ALA A 281 -11.10 27.88 8.02
N ASN A 282 -10.76 26.71 8.58
CA ASN A 282 -10.32 26.51 9.95
C ASN A 282 -11.32 27.03 11.00
N THR A 283 -12.61 26.75 10.77
CA THR A 283 -13.68 27.16 11.68
C THR A 283 -14.00 26.08 12.70
N LYS A 284 -14.01 26.45 13.98
CA LYS A 284 -14.58 25.64 15.06
C LYS A 284 -16.03 26.05 15.30
N ILE A 285 -16.92 25.08 15.31
CA ILE A 285 -18.35 25.23 15.54
C ILE A 285 -18.71 24.58 16.87
N VAL A 286 -19.06 25.40 17.85
CA VAL A 286 -19.37 24.94 19.21
C VAL A 286 -20.85 24.60 19.32
N GLY A 287 -21.13 23.32 19.52
CA GLY A 287 -22.48 22.75 19.67
C GLY A 287 -22.98 22.04 18.41
N ASN A 288 -24.26 21.67 18.44
CA ASN A 288 -24.90 20.92 17.35
C ASN A 288 -25.20 21.82 16.15
N VAL A 289 -25.03 21.27 14.95
CA VAL A 289 -25.34 21.91 13.68
C VAL A 289 -26.49 21.19 13.01
N THR A 290 -27.54 21.93 12.68
CA THR A 290 -28.70 21.41 11.96
C THR A 290 -28.85 22.17 10.64
N LEU A 291 -28.76 21.44 9.55
CA LEU A 291 -29.04 21.90 8.20
C LEU A 291 -30.32 21.22 7.75
N SER A 292 -31.32 22.00 7.34
CA SER A 292 -32.60 21.44 6.91
C SER A 292 -33.20 22.11 5.69
N ASN A 293 -34.05 21.37 5.00
CA ASN A 293 -34.70 21.81 3.77
C ASN A 293 -33.66 22.17 2.69
N THR A 294 -33.97 23.06 1.76
CA THR A 294 -33.10 23.40 0.62
C THR A 294 -31.90 24.30 0.97
N CYS A 295 -31.42 24.29 2.23
CA CYS A 295 -30.35 25.18 2.65
C CYS A 295 -29.04 24.81 1.95
N GLN A 296 -28.24 25.82 1.60
CA GLN A 296 -26.92 25.63 1.03
C GLN A 296 -25.82 26.14 1.97
N VAL A 297 -24.81 25.31 2.23
CA VAL A 297 -23.61 25.68 3.00
C VAL A 297 -22.39 25.56 2.10
N THR A 298 -21.63 26.64 1.96
CA THR A 298 -20.32 26.61 1.26
C THR A 298 -19.19 26.54 2.28
N VAL A 299 -18.31 25.56 2.14
CA VAL A 299 -17.19 25.32 3.06
C VAL A 299 -15.88 25.71 2.39
N LEU A 300 -15.13 26.61 3.02
CA LEU A 300 -13.92 27.22 2.46
C LEU A 300 -12.62 26.53 2.91
N GLY A 301 -12.70 25.50 3.75
CA GLY A 301 -11.54 24.76 4.27
C GLY A 301 -11.95 23.86 5.42
N ASP A 302 -11.00 23.51 6.29
CA ASP A 302 -11.24 22.59 7.41
C ASP A 302 -12.23 23.16 8.43
N VAL A 303 -13.09 22.28 8.96
CA VAL A 303 -14.11 22.63 9.96
C VAL A 303 -14.10 21.61 11.08
N TRP A 304 -14.20 22.08 12.33
CA TRP A 304 -14.34 21.24 13.52
C TRP A 304 -15.67 21.52 14.21
N ILE A 305 -16.56 20.53 14.30
CA ILE A 305 -17.84 20.61 15.00
C ILE A 305 -17.72 19.86 16.32
N THR A 306 -17.95 20.55 17.45
CA THR A 306 -17.86 19.91 18.78
C THR A 306 -19.12 19.09 19.12
N GLY A 307 -20.24 19.37 18.47
CA GLY A 307 -21.49 18.62 18.59
C GLY A 307 -21.77 17.72 17.38
N ASN A 308 -23.04 17.36 17.20
CA ASN A 308 -23.50 16.56 16.06
C ASN A 308 -23.73 17.43 14.81
N LEU A 309 -23.59 16.83 13.62
CA LEU A 309 -24.01 17.42 12.35
C LEU A 309 -25.23 16.66 11.83
N THR A 310 -26.38 17.33 11.71
CA THR A 310 -27.59 16.76 11.11
C THR A 310 -27.95 17.55 9.86
N SER A 311 -28.08 16.86 8.74
CA SER A 311 -28.43 17.43 7.44
C SER A 311 -29.61 16.65 6.85
N SER A 312 -30.66 17.36 6.45
CA SER A 312 -31.92 16.73 6.04
C SER A 312 -32.70 17.53 4.99
N ASN A 313 -33.53 16.83 4.21
CA ASN A 313 -34.53 17.41 3.31
C ASN A 313 -33.94 18.26 2.17
N SER A 314 -33.07 17.68 1.34
CA SER A 314 -32.49 18.33 0.15
C SER A 314 -31.52 19.48 0.41
N THR A 315 -30.86 19.48 1.58
CA THR A 315 -29.73 20.37 1.87
C THR A 315 -28.56 20.12 0.94
N GLN A 316 -27.76 21.15 0.67
CA GLN A 316 -26.51 21.03 -0.08
C GLN A 316 -25.34 21.58 0.74
N ILE A 317 -24.31 20.77 0.94
CA ILE A 317 -23.03 21.20 1.53
C ILE A 317 -22.02 21.17 0.38
N LYS A 318 -21.40 22.30 0.06
CA LYS A 318 -20.59 22.51 -1.14
C LYS A 318 -19.14 22.82 -0.78
N VAL A 319 -18.21 22.14 -1.42
CA VAL A 319 -16.78 22.52 -1.36
C VAL A 319 -16.61 23.81 -2.16
N SER A 320 -15.87 24.77 -1.60
CA SER A 320 -15.53 26.00 -2.34
C SER A 320 -14.61 25.69 -3.54
N ASP A 321 -14.87 26.31 -4.69
CA ASP A 321 -14.01 26.22 -5.87
C ASP A 321 -12.60 26.78 -5.61
N ALA A 322 -12.46 27.69 -4.63
CA ALA A 322 -11.17 28.25 -4.24
C ALA A 322 -10.19 27.20 -3.68
N LEU A 323 -10.68 26.03 -3.26
CA LEU A 323 -9.84 24.96 -2.73
C LEU A 323 -9.12 24.14 -3.81
N GLY A 324 -9.53 24.22 -5.09
CA GLY A 324 -8.94 23.42 -6.17
C GLY A 324 -8.94 21.93 -5.84
N SER A 325 -7.77 21.29 -5.82
CA SER A 325 -7.58 19.88 -5.44
C SER A 325 -7.43 19.62 -3.94
N THR A 326 -7.53 20.64 -3.08
CA THR A 326 -7.35 20.51 -1.63
C THR A 326 -8.63 20.04 -0.97
N GLN A 327 -8.65 18.81 -0.47
CA GLN A 327 -9.80 18.24 0.22
C GLN A 327 -9.96 18.83 1.63
N PRO A 328 -11.10 19.48 1.95
CA PRO A 328 -11.37 19.97 3.30
C PRO A 328 -11.86 18.86 4.23
N ASN A 329 -11.40 18.90 5.48
CA ASN A 329 -11.81 18.00 6.55
C ASN A 329 -12.95 18.60 7.38
N ILE A 330 -14.07 17.89 7.49
CA ILE A 330 -15.14 18.17 8.45
C ILE A 330 -15.03 17.17 9.59
N MET A 331 -14.40 17.60 10.69
CA MET A 331 -14.19 16.80 11.89
C MET A 331 -15.32 16.99 12.88
N ILE A 332 -15.92 15.91 13.35
CA ILE A 332 -17.14 15.94 14.17
C ILE A 332 -16.94 15.11 15.45
N ASP A 333 -17.13 15.74 16.59
CA ASP A 333 -16.91 15.16 17.92
C ASP A 333 -18.19 14.71 18.63
N GLY A 334 -19.35 15.11 18.11
CA GLY A 334 -20.64 14.74 18.66
C GLY A 334 -20.82 13.23 18.79
N SER A 335 -21.51 12.79 19.85
CA SER A 335 -21.75 11.37 20.14
C SER A 335 -22.49 10.63 19.02
N SER A 336 -23.36 11.33 18.28
CA SER A 336 -24.09 10.77 17.14
C SER A 336 -23.42 11.11 15.79
N GLY A 337 -22.30 11.84 15.82
CA GLY A 337 -21.52 12.25 14.66
C GLY A 337 -22.32 12.99 13.58
N ALA A 338 -22.28 12.47 12.35
CA ALA A 338 -22.86 13.04 11.15
C ALA A 338 -24.06 12.21 10.63
N THR A 339 -25.21 12.85 10.48
CA THR A 339 -26.40 12.23 9.88
C THR A 339 -26.84 13.03 8.65
N PHE A 340 -26.89 12.36 7.50
CA PHE A 340 -27.33 12.89 6.22
C PHE A 340 -28.57 12.12 5.76
N SER A 341 -29.68 12.81 5.53
CA SER A 341 -30.97 12.16 5.28
C SER A 341 -31.83 12.90 4.27
N ASN A 342 -32.79 12.21 3.65
CA ASN A 342 -33.83 12.80 2.79
C ASN A 342 -33.24 13.70 1.69
N SER A 343 -32.45 13.11 0.79
CA SER A 343 -31.87 13.77 -0.39
C SER A 343 -30.84 14.87 -0.11
N THR A 344 -30.20 14.87 1.07
CA THR A 344 -29.03 15.72 1.31
C THR A 344 -27.91 15.40 0.32
N LYS A 345 -27.22 16.45 -0.15
CA LYS A 345 -26.10 16.36 -1.10
C LYS A 345 -24.83 16.97 -0.51
N LEU A 346 -23.75 16.20 -0.52
CA LEU A 346 -22.39 16.73 -0.38
C LEU A 346 -21.82 16.88 -1.79
N VAL A 347 -21.50 18.11 -2.16
CA VAL A 347 -21.22 18.51 -3.54
C VAL A 347 -19.74 18.89 -3.65
N SER A 348 -19.03 18.18 -4.52
CA SER A 348 -17.65 18.48 -4.88
C SER A 348 -17.56 19.81 -5.64
N ASN A 349 -16.38 20.42 -5.61
CA ASN A 349 -16.13 21.64 -6.36
C ASN A 349 -15.92 21.34 -7.86
N ALA A 350 -15.72 22.38 -8.68
CA ALA A 350 -15.52 22.23 -10.13
C ALA A 350 -14.29 21.37 -10.52
N SER A 351 -13.36 21.13 -9.60
CA SER A 351 -12.19 20.24 -9.80
C SER A 351 -12.44 18.78 -9.42
N GLY A 352 -13.66 18.42 -8.99
CA GLY A 352 -13.99 17.07 -8.50
C GLY A 352 -13.54 16.80 -7.07
N THR A 353 -13.20 17.83 -6.31
CA THR A 353 -12.76 17.68 -4.91
C THR A 353 -13.96 17.65 -3.99
N GLY A 354 -14.22 16.50 -3.37
CA GLY A 354 -15.22 16.34 -2.31
C GLY A 354 -14.66 16.61 -0.91
N PHE A 355 -15.39 16.19 0.13
CA PHE A 355 -15.00 16.35 1.53
C PHE A 355 -14.27 15.13 2.08
N GLN A 356 -13.59 15.29 3.21
CA GLN A 356 -13.41 14.20 4.18
C GLN A 356 -14.25 14.50 5.43
N VAL A 357 -15.29 13.70 5.67
CA VAL A 357 -16.12 13.79 6.88
C VAL A 357 -15.60 12.76 7.88
N ILE A 358 -15.04 13.21 9.00
CA ILE A 358 -14.36 12.32 9.95
C ILE A 358 -14.93 12.44 11.37
N THR A 359 -15.10 11.28 12.03
CA THR A 359 -15.53 11.18 13.43
C THR A 359 -14.53 10.37 14.25
N TYR A 360 -14.34 10.75 15.52
CA TYR A 360 -13.40 10.13 16.47
C TYR A 360 -14.06 9.55 17.72
N ARG A 361 -15.40 9.53 17.75
CA ARG A 361 -16.16 8.96 18.86
C ARG A 361 -15.77 7.49 19.05
N SER A 362 -15.69 7.05 20.30
CA SER A 362 -15.54 5.66 20.72
C SER A 362 -16.16 5.48 22.11
N ASP A 363 -16.28 4.23 22.55
CA ASP A 363 -16.71 3.88 23.90
C ASP A 363 -15.62 4.06 24.96
N ALA A 364 -14.37 4.26 24.54
CA ALA A 364 -13.27 4.54 25.45
C ALA A 364 -13.47 5.87 26.20
N SER A 365 -13.01 5.91 27.46
CA SER A 365 -13.17 7.08 28.33
C SER A 365 -12.46 8.35 27.83
N CYS A 366 -11.44 8.19 26.97
CA CYS A 366 -10.72 9.30 26.33
C CYS A 366 -11.47 9.91 25.13
N SER A 367 -12.59 9.32 24.70
CA SER A 367 -13.32 9.76 23.52
C SER A 367 -13.75 11.23 23.65
N PRO A 368 -13.65 12.05 22.58
CA PRO A 368 -13.21 11.74 21.21
C PRO A 368 -11.70 11.97 20.97
N ASP A 369 -10.90 12.14 22.02
CA ASP A 369 -9.48 12.52 21.94
C ASP A 369 -8.51 11.35 22.17
N CYS A 370 -8.99 10.11 22.03
CA CYS A 370 -8.16 8.92 22.09
C CYS A 370 -7.11 8.91 20.97
N SER A 371 -5.85 8.72 21.33
CA SER A 371 -4.75 8.48 20.37
C SER A 371 -4.83 7.07 19.77
N SER A 372 -5.29 6.10 20.55
CA SER A 372 -5.55 4.72 20.15
C SER A 372 -6.69 4.15 20.98
N VAL A 373 -7.48 3.25 20.39
CA VAL A 373 -8.55 2.52 21.05
C VAL A 373 -8.34 1.05 20.76
N THR A 374 -8.30 0.21 21.81
CA THR A 374 -8.08 -1.24 21.73
C THR A 374 -8.98 -1.95 22.74
N GLY A 375 -8.93 -3.27 22.75
CA GLY A 375 -9.65 -4.12 23.68
C GLY A 375 -11.17 -4.05 23.52
N THR A 376 -11.87 -4.28 24.64
CA THR A 376 -13.33 -4.25 24.73
C THR A 376 -13.93 -2.91 24.28
N ASP A 377 -13.26 -1.78 24.52
CA ASP A 377 -13.74 -0.46 24.07
C ASP A 377 -13.80 -0.37 22.55
N LEU A 378 -12.76 -0.86 21.86
CA LEU A 378 -12.75 -0.90 20.39
C LEU A 378 -13.82 -1.86 19.86
N TYR A 379 -13.96 -3.01 20.51
CA TYR A 379 -14.96 -4.01 20.14
C TYR A 379 -16.38 -3.47 20.27
N ASN A 380 -16.69 -2.75 21.36
CA ASN A 380 -18.02 -2.17 21.56
C ASN A 380 -18.28 -1.00 20.60
N SER A 381 -17.28 -0.13 20.39
CA SER A 381 -17.37 1.04 19.51
C SER A 381 -17.78 0.65 18.09
N ARG A 382 -17.45 -0.57 17.63
CA ARG A 382 -17.79 -1.08 16.30
C ARG A 382 -19.29 -1.09 16.00
N ASN A 383 -20.15 -1.07 17.03
CA ASN A 383 -21.61 -1.08 16.90
C ASN A 383 -22.24 0.31 16.91
N ASP A 384 -21.51 1.34 17.33
CA ASP A 384 -21.99 2.71 17.39
C ASP A 384 -21.96 3.35 16.00
N THR A 385 -23.10 3.84 15.51
CA THR A 385 -23.14 4.57 14.24
C THR A 385 -22.87 6.04 14.48
N THR A 386 -21.79 6.55 13.88
CA THR A 386 -21.44 7.98 13.94
C THR A 386 -21.47 8.66 12.59
N ILE A 387 -21.55 7.90 11.50
CA ILE A 387 -21.86 8.45 10.18
C ILE A 387 -23.02 7.65 9.60
N SER A 388 -24.12 8.33 9.30
CA SER A 388 -25.31 7.73 8.71
C SER A 388 -25.73 8.48 7.45
N LEU A 389 -25.89 7.76 6.34
CA LEU A 389 -26.46 8.25 5.08
C LEU A 389 -27.74 7.51 4.77
N SER A 390 -28.86 8.23 4.63
CA SER A 390 -30.16 7.61 4.38
C SER A 390 -31.08 8.37 3.43
N ASN A 391 -32.07 7.66 2.88
CA ASN A 391 -33.15 8.21 2.04
C ASN A 391 -32.64 9.14 0.93
N SER A 392 -31.89 8.58 -0.01
CA SER A 392 -31.29 9.25 -1.17
C SER A 392 -30.25 10.31 -0.84
N ALA A 393 -29.67 10.29 0.36
CA ALA A 393 -28.46 11.09 0.64
C ALA A 393 -27.33 10.67 -0.31
N GLU A 394 -26.58 11.65 -0.81
CA GLU A 394 -25.49 11.46 -1.76
C GLU A 394 -24.29 12.33 -1.40
N GLY A 395 -23.11 11.84 -1.75
CA GLY A 395 -21.85 12.53 -1.53
C GLY A 395 -20.80 11.95 -2.45
N PRO A 396 -20.94 12.10 -3.79
CA PRO A 396 -19.88 11.72 -4.71
C PRO A 396 -18.61 12.46 -4.31
N ASP A 397 -17.48 11.81 -4.55
CA ASP A 397 -16.14 12.31 -4.25
C ASP A 397 -15.80 12.58 -2.77
N THR A 398 -16.74 12.30 -1.86
CA THR A 398 -16.55 12.50 -0.41
C THR A 398 -16.10 11.22 0.28
N ILE A 399 -15.11 11.35 1.17
CA ILE A 399 -14.67 10.28 2.06
C ILE A 399 -15.45 10.37 3.37
N PHE A 400 -16.20 9.32 3.71
CA PHE A 400 -16.87 9.20 5.00
C PHE A 400 -16.05 8.30 5.92
N TYR A 401 -15.52 8.88 6.99
CA TYR A 401 -14.54 8.24 7.87
C TYR A 401 -15.02 8.16 9.33
N ALA A 402 -15.47 6.98 9.77
CA ALA A 402 -15.75 6.68 11.17
C ALA A 402 -14.59 5.89 11.80
N ARG A 403 -13.67 6.57 12.50
CA ARG A 403 -12.38 5.97 12.87
C ARG A 403 -12.48 4.74 13.78
N TRP A 404 -13.33 4.80 14.79
CA TRP A 404 -13.49 3.73 15.79
C TRP A 404 -14.88 3.11 15.77
N THR A 405 -15.76 3.64 14.93
CA THR A 405 -17.21 3.41 14.94
C THR A 405 -17.71 3.04 13.55
N ARG A 406 -19.03 2.97 13.40
CA ARG A 406 -19.69 2.50 12.18
C ARG A 406 -20.10 3.63 11.24
N VAL A 407 -19.82 3.42 9.94
CA VAL A 407 -20.51 4.11 8.86
C VAL A 407 -21.70 3.27 8.40
N GLN A 408 -22.89 3.86 8.38
CA GLN A 408 -24.11 3.19 7.95
C GLN A 408 -24.71 3.88 6.73
N VAL A 409 -25.00 3.09 5.70
CA VAL A 409 -25.60 3.55 4.46
C VAL A 409 -26.87 2.76 4.21
N ASN A 410 -28.01 3.46 4.17
CA ASN A 410 -29.33 2.84 4.03
C ASN A 410 -30.17 3.60 3.00
N ASN A 411 -30.45 2.97 1.86
CA ASN A 411 -31.25 3.59 0.79
C ASN A 411 -30.65 4.95 0.38
N SER A 412 -29.38 4.98 -0.03
CA SER A 412 -28.65 6.19 -0.43
C SER A 412 -28.43 6.27 -1.94
N GLY A 413 -27.97 7.42 -2.42
CA GLY A 413 -27.48 7.62 -3.78
C GLY A 413 -25.99 7.29 -3.93
N GLN A 414 -25.31 7.98 -4.84
CA GLN A 414 -23.87 7.83 -5.09
C GLN A 414 -23.05 8.32 -3.89
N ILE A 415 -22.03 7.54 -3.53
CA ILE A 415 -21.13 7.79 -2.39
C ILE A 415 -19.70 7.77 -2.93
N GLY A 416 -18.85 8.67 -2.45
CA GLY A 416 -17.40 8.56 -2.63
C GLY A 416 -16.85 7.38 -1.81
N ALA A 417 -15.74 7.55 -1.10
CA ALA A 417 -15.12 6.47 -0.36
C ALA A 417 -15.69 6.25 1.06
N LEU A 418 -15.62 5.02 1.54
CA LEU A 418 -16.02 4.66 2.91
C LEU A 418 -14.85 4.13 3.71
N VAL A 419 -14.65 4.71 4.89
CA VAL A 419 -13.66 4.28 5.87
C VAL A 419 -14.37 4.15 7.21
N GLY A 420 -14.33 2.99 7.83
CA GLY A 420 -15.04 2.78 9.09
C GLY A 420 -14.40 1.67 9.89
N GLN A 421 -14.47 1.71 11.22
CA GLN A 421 -14.21 0.51 12.00
C GLN A 421 -15.15 -0.62 11.56
N THR A 422 -16.42 -0.26 11.36
CA THR A 422 -17.43 -1.07 10.72
C THR A 422 -18.05 -0.29 9.57
N VAL A 423 -18.34 -0.94 8.45
CA VAL A 423 -19.19 -0.37 7.39
C VAL A 423 -20.41 -1.23 7.21
N GLN A 424 -21.59 -0.62 7.24
CA GLN A 424 -22.86 -1.32 7.06
C GLN A 424 -23.65 -0.73 5.89
N LEU A 425 -24.01 -1.58 4.94
CA LEU A 425 -24.80 -1.26 3.76
C LEU A 425 -26.11 -2.03 3.80
N SER A 426 -27.24 -1.34 3.64
CA SER A 426 -28.56 -1.98 3.67
C SER A 426 -29.52 -1.39 2.64
N ASN A 427 -30.51 -2.20 2.25
CA ASN A 427 -31.58 -1.87 1.28
C ASN A 427 -31.03 -1.60 -0.13
N SER A 428 -31.50 -0.57 -0.83
CA SER A 428 -31.11 -0.22 -2.21
C SER A 428 -29.86 0.67 -2.29
N GLY A 429 -29.01 0.67 -1.26
CA GLY A 429 -27.74 1.40 -1.28
C GLY A 429 -26.85 0.87 -2.40
N THR A 430 -26.79 1.61 -3.51
CA THR A 430 -25.88 1.31 -4.62
C THR A 430 -24.70 2.26 -4.50
N ILE A 431 -23.54 1.72 -4.12
CA ILE A 431 -22.32 2.50 -4.05
C ILE A 431 -21.58 2.39 -5.38
N THR A 432 -21.52 3.54 -6.06
CA THR A 432 -20.59 3.80 -7.15
C THR A 432 -19.59 4.82 -6.64
N PHE A 433 -18.35 4.37 -6.44
CA PHE A 433 -17.29 5.20 -5.90
C PHE A 433 -16.79 6.20 -6.94
N GLY A 434 -16.88 7.50 -6.61
CA GLY A 434 -16.28 8.59 -7.40
C GLY A 434 -14.85 8.92 -6.97
N THR A 435 -14.51 8.60 -5.72
CA THR A 435 -13.17 8.77 -5.14
C THR A 435 -12.74 7.51 -4.40
N SER A 436 -11.47 7.50 -4.04
CA SER A 436 -10.78 6.39 -3.44
C SER A 436 -9.96 6.88 -2.25
N VAL A 437 -9.75 6.01 -1.27
CA VAL A 437 -9.14 6.31 0.02
C VAL A 437 -7.63 6.54 -0.15
N PRO A 438 -7.11 7.75 0.11
CA PRO A 438 -5.68 8.02 0.01
C PRO A 438 -4.91 7.35 1.15
N GLY A 439 -3.70 6.87 0.86
CA GLY A 439 -2.79 6.33 1.88
C GLY A 439 -3.09 4.90 2.34
N THR A 440 -3.97 4.18 1.62
CA THR A 440 -4.26 2.75 1.82
C THR A 440 -4.11 2.00 0.50
N GLY A 441 -3.41 0.86 0.50
CA GLY A 441 -3.09 0.09 -0.72
C GLY A 441 -1.88 -0.84 -0.52
N GLU A 442 -1.68 -1.79 -1.42
CA GLU A 442 -0.41 -2.53 -1.50
C GLU A 442 0.67 -1.56 -2.04
N THR A 443 1.77 -1.43 -1.29
CA THR A 443 2.93 -0.64 -1.73
C THR A 443 3.91 -1.57 -2.42
N PHE A 444 4.02 -1.41 -3.74
CA PHE A 444 5.01 -2.10 -4.53
C PHE A 444 6.29 -1.27 -4.60
N TRP A 445 7.43 -1.91 -4.49
CA TRP A 445 8.73 -1.30 -4.67
C TRP A 445 9.21 -1.56 -6.08
N VAL A 446 9.37 -0.48 -6.84
CA VAL A 446 9.94 -0.52 -8.20
C VAL A 446 11.31 0.12 -8.20
N ILE A 447 12.15 -0.32 -9.13
CA ILE A 447 13.48 0.24 -9.32
C ILE A 447 13.37 1.65 -9.88
N ASP A 448 13.93 2.61 -9.16
CA ASP A 448 13.99 4.02 -9.55
C ASP A 448 15.32 4.36 -10.22
N GLY A 449 16.41 3.72 -9.80
CA GLY A 449 17.72 3.92 -10.41
C GLY A 449 18.81 2.95 -9.96
N TYR A 450 19.85 2.83 -10.78
CA TYR A 450 21.06 2.04 -10.50
C TYR A 450 22.26 2.97 -10.32
N ARG A 451 23.09 2.71 -9.31
CA ARG A 451 24.38 3.39 -9.13
C ARG A 451 25.47 2.38 -8.79
N ARG A 452 26.62 2.50 -9.45
CA ARG A 452 27.81 1.70 -9.12
C ARG A 452 28.42 2.21 -7.82
N SER A 453 28.76 1.29 -6.92
CA SER A 453 29.49 1.63 -5.70
C SER A 453 30.98 1.42 -5.94
N PHE A 454 31.78 2.48 -5.79
CA PHE A 454 33.24 2.44 -6.00
C PHE A 454 34.04 2.29 -4.69
N GLU A 455 33.37 1.88 -3.59
CA GLU A 455 34.01 1.58 -2.30
C GLU A 455 34.69 0.22 -2.24
#